data_AF-A0A1Y1N2W1-F1
#
_entry.id   AF-A0A1Y1N2W1-F1
#
_cell.length_a   1.000
_cell.length_b   1.000
_cell.length_c   1.000
_cell.angle_alpha   90.00
_cell.angle_beta   90.00
_cell.angle_gamma   90.00
#
_symmetry.space_group_name_H-M   'P 1'
#
loop_
_entity.id
_entity.type
_entity.pdbx_description
1 polymer ?
#
loop_
_entity_poly.entity_id
_entity_poly.type
_entity_poly.pdbx_seq_one_letter_code
_entity_poly.pdbx_strand_id
1 'polypeptide(L)'
;GTVLYASWLFQRIVPPVLSFALGSLGFLTKFDFGEHERILGSAFEKGVTVSLRLRFESTVMRSIRRKYSDDEKESGEDDDDLHSRRDLVEELIGEEREDEHTHRPDGTYEILNEVVVDRGPNPTMSYTEIFGDDEHFTSILADGVCVSTPTGSTAYNLAAGGSLCHPENPVMLVTSICAHTLSFRPIVLPDTIVLR
;
A
#
# COMPACT_ATOMS: atom_id res chain seq x y z
N GLY A 1 -7.03 -3.66 15.77
CA GLY A 1 -7.77 -4.77 15.13
C GLY A 1 -9.18 -4.38 14.72
N THR A 2 -10.07 -4.13 15.68
CA THR A 2 -11.52 -3.96 15.42
C THR A 2 -11.87 -2.87 14.40
N VAL A 3 -11.21 -1.71 14.46
CA VAL A 3 -11.45 -0.61 13.49
C VAL A 3 -10.99 -0.98 12.08
N LEU A 4 -9.89 -1.74 11.96
CA LEU A 4 -9.43 -2.28 10.67
C LEU A 4 -10.43 -3.28 10.10
N TYR A 5 -10.97 -4.15 10.96
CA TYR A 5 -11.99 -5.10 10.55
C TYR A 5 -13.27 -4.40 10.09
N ALA A 6 -13.71 -3.36 10.80
CA ALA A 6 -14.83 -2.51 10.36
C ALA A 6 -14.54 -1.86 9.00
N SER A 7 -13.35 -1.28 8.81
CA SER A 7 -12.93 -0.72 7.52
C SER A 7 -12.94 -1.77 6.40
N TRP A 8 -12.52 -3.00 6.71
CA TRP A 8 -12.52 -4.10 5.75
C TRP A 8 -13.94 -4.49 5.32
N LEU A 9 -14.91 -4.53 6.24
CA LEU A 9 -16.32 -4.82 5.90
C LEU A 9 -16.93 -3.80 4.93
N PHE A 10 -16.44 -2.56 4.94
CA PHE A 10 -16.95 -1.47 4.10
C PHE A 10 -15.93 -1.06 3.05
N GLN A 11 -15.87 -1.78 1.93
CA GLN A 11 -14.97 -1.49 0.78
C GLN A 11 -15.48 -0.37 -0.15
N ARG A 12 -16.56 0.35 0.21
CA ARG A 12 -17.10 1.45 -0.60
C ARG A 12 -17.56 2.60 0.30
N ILE A 13 -18.78 2.52 0.81
CA ILE A 13 -19.36 3.53 1.69
C ILE A 13 -19.16 3.08 3.12
N VAL A 14 -18.41 3.86 3.89
CA VAL A 14 -18.15 3.60 5.31
C VAL A 14 -19.13 4.41 6.14
N PRO A 15 -20.01 3.78 6.96
CA PRO A 15 -20.82 4.52 7.91
C PRO A 15 -19.91 5.14 8.99
N PRO A 16 -20.35 6.19 9.71
CA PRO A 16 -19.58 6.74 10.82
C PRO A 16 -19.20 5.65 11.83
N VAL A 17 -17.90 5.48 12.07
CA VAL A 17 -17.37 4.50 13.01
C VAL A 17 -17.10 5.18 14.34
N LEU A 18 -17.85 4.80 15.37
CA LEU A 18 -17.61 5.20 16.75
C LEU A 18 -16.92 4.06 17.50
N SER A 19 -15.70 4.29 17.96
CA SER A 19 -14.84 3.26 18.53
C SER A 19 -14.49 3.53 19.99
N PHE A 20 -14.73 2.55 20.86
CA PHE A 20 -14.40 2.59 22.29
C PHE A 20 -13.21 1.68 22.60
N ALA A 21 -12.31 2.14 23.46
CA ALA A 21 -11.23 1.36 24.03
C ALA A 21 -11.74 0.59 25.25
N LEU A 22 -11.45 -0.72 25.31
CA LEU A 22 -11.73 -1.58 26.46
C LEU A 22 -10.49 -1.80 27.36
N GLY A 23 -9.47 -0.96 27.18
CA GLY A 23 -8.16 -1.07 27.82
C GLY A 23 -7.38 0.22 27.61
N SER A 24 -6.11 0.12 27.21
CA SER A 24 -5.34 1.32 26.87
C SER A 24 -5.96 2.08 25.70
N LEU A 25 -5.93 3.41 25.79
CA LEU A 25 -6.34 4.28 24.69
C LEU A 25 -5.35 4.09 23.53
N GLY A 26 -5.89 3.83 22.34
CA GLY A 26 -5.11 3.64 21.11
C GLY A 26 -5.26 4.81 20.16
N PHE A 27 -4.53 4.80 19.04
CA PHE A 27 -4.58 5.86 18.03
C PHE A 27 -5.90 5.92 17.25
N LEU A 28 -6.63 4.80 17.20
CA LEU A 28 -7.90 4.69 16.50
C LEU A 28 -9.11 4.74 17.45
N THR A 29 -8.95 4.37 18.73
CA THR A 29 -10.02 4.36 19.72
C THR A 29 -10.02 5.64 20.55
N LYS A 30 -10.82 6.62 20.11
CA LYS A 30 -10.87 7.96 20.74
C LYS A 30 -11.59 8.01 22.09
N PHE A 31 -12.37 7.00 22.44
CA PHE A 31 -13.27 7.02 23.59
C PHE A 31 -12.95 5.90 24.56
N ASP A 32 -12.98 6.18 25.87
CA ASP A 32 -12.97 5.14 26.89
C ASP A 32 -14.37 4.51 26.99
N PHE A 33 -14.44 3.17 27.00
CA PHE A 33 -15.69 2.47 27.21
C PHE A 33 -16.31 2.75 28.58
N GLY A 34 -15.53 3.13 29.60
CA GLY A 34 -16.05 3.55 30.90
C GLY A 34 -17.06 4.71 30.81
N GLU A 35 -16.98 5.53 29.75
CA GLU A 35 -17.86 6.68 29.54
C GLU A 35 -18.90 6.46 28.41
N HIS A 36 -19.08 5.23 27.93
CA HIS A 36 -19.86 4.95 26.72
C HIS A 36 -21.30 5.47 26.78
N GLU A 37 -22.02 5.32 27.90
CA GLU A 37 -23.40 5.80 28.05
C GLU A 37 -23.51 7.31 27.81
N ARG A 38 -22.61 8.09 28.44
CA ARG A 38 -22.56 9.54 28.30
C ARG A 38 -22.23 9.96 26.87
N ILE A 39 -21.27 9.28 26.26
CA ILE A 39 -20.80 9.58 24.90
C ILE A 39 -21.89 9.25 23.87
N LEU A 40 -22.53 8.09 23.99
CA LEU A 40 -23.62 7.69 23.11
C LEU A 40 -24.84 8.61 23.28
N GLY A 41 -25.24 8.93 24.52
CA GLY A 41 -26.33 9.87 24.78
C GLY A 41 -26.07 11.23 24.13
N SER A 42 -24.87 11.80 24.34
CA SER A 42 -24.49 13.06 23.70
C SER A 42 -24.42 12.96 22.18
N ALA A 43 -23.98 11.83 21.63
CA ALA A 43 -23.89 11.61 20.19
C ALA A 43 -25.27 11.63 19.51
N PHE A 44 -26.29 11.05 20.15
CA PHE A 44 -27.66 11.05 19.62
C PHE A 44 -28.38 12.39 19.83
N GLU A 45 -28.16 13.06 20.96
CA GLU A 45 -28.85 14.32 21.28
C GLU A 45 -28.23 15.54 20.61
N LYS A 46 -26.89 15.64 20.60
CA LYS A 46 -26.14 16.83 20.16
C LYS A 46 -25.41 16.61 18.84
N GLY A 47 -25.35 15.37 18.35
CA GLY A 47 -24.56 14.98 17.19
C GLY A 47 -23.11 14.67 17.55
N VAL A 48 -22.33 14.34 16.52
CA VAL A 48 -20.91 13.99 16.62
C VAL A 48 -20.08 14.75 15.61
N THR A 49 -18.87 15.16 16.01
CA THR A 49 -17.87 15.65 15.06
C THR A 49 -17.20 14.46 14.39
N VAL A 50 -17.27 14.42 13.06
CA VAL A 50 -16.65 13.37 12.25
C VAL A 50 -15.30 13.86 11.75
N SER A 51 -14.28 13.00 11.85
CA SER A 51 -12.96 13.21 11.27
C SER A 51 -12.78 12.16 10.19
N LEU A 52 -12.54 12.62 8.96
CA LEU A 52 -12.30 11.77 7.80
C LEU A 52 -10.86 11.29 7.85
N ARG A 53 -10.65 10.01 7.52
CA ARG A 53 -9.33 9.40 7.44
C ARG A 53 -9.11 8.90 6.02
N LEU A 54 -7.93 9.21 5.49
CA LEU A 54 -7.47 8.71 4.20
C LEU A 54 -7.47 7.17 4.21
N ARG A 55 -7.92 6.60 3.09
CA ARG A 55 -7.76 5.19 2.73
C ARG A 55 -7.11 5.11 1.36
N PHE A 56 -6.33 4.07 1.14
CA PHE A 56 -5.86 3.74 -0.20
C PHE A 56 -6.88 2.88 -0.92
N GLU A 57 -7.14 3.20 -2.18
CA GLU A 57 -7.64 2.24 -3.15
C GLU A 57 -6.42 1.58 -3.81
N SER A 58 -6.23 0.28 -3.58
CA SER A 58 -5.09 -0.47 -4.11
C SER A 58 -5.58 -1.58 -5.02
N THR A 59 -5.09 -1.59 -6.26
CA THR A 59 -5.39 -2.64 -7.22
C THR A 59 -4.17 -3.52 -7.44
N VAL A 60 -4.33 -4.82 -7.24
CA VAL A 60 -3.29 -5.80 -7.54
C VAL A 60 -3.31 -6.11 -9.03
N MET A 61 -2.25 -5.75 -9.72
CA MET A 61 -2.05 -6.02 -11.14
C MET A 61 -1.14 -7.24 -11.31
N ARG A 62 -1.57 -8.23 -12.08
CA ARG A 62 -0.82 -9.47 -12.32
C ARG A 62 -0.35 -9.52 -13.76
N SER A 63 0.96 -9.69 -13.96
CA SER A 63 1.54 -9.83 -15.31
C SER A 63 0.92 -10.99 -16.08
N ILE A 64 0.69 -10.77 -17.37
CA ILE A 64 0.22 -11.74 -18.33
C ILE A 64 1.46 -12.38 -18.96
N ARG A 65 1.60 -13.70 -18.81
CA ARG A 65 2.68 -14.45 -19.46
C ARG A 65 2.39 -14.48 -20.97
N ARG A 66 3.15 -13.72 -21.77
CA ARG A 66 3.12 -13.86 -23.24
C ARG A 66 3.42 -15.33 -23.58
N LYS A 67 2.54 -15.96 -24.36
CA LYS A 67 2.90 -17.19 -25.07
C LYS A 67 3.82 -16.74 -26.19
N TYR A 68 5.09 -17.15 -26.13
CA TYR A 68 5.97 -17.06 -27.29
C TYR A 68 5.22 -17.62 -28.51
N SER A 69 5.05 -16.81 -29.56
CA SER A 69 4.72 -17.31 -30.88
C SER A 69 5.88 -18.22 -31.32
N ASP A 70 5.56 -19.41 -31.82
CA ASP A 70 6.52 -20.41 -32.30
C ASP A 70 7.42 -19.93 -33.48
N ASP A 71 7.29 -18.67 -33.93
CA ASP A 71 8.02 -18.10 -35.07
C ASP A 71 9.44 -17.59 -34.73
N GLU A 72 9.83 -17.46 -33.45
CA GLU A 72 11.19 -17.02 -33.04
C GLU A 72 12.19 -18.17 -32.83
N LYS A 73 11.78 -19.43 -33.03
CA LYS A 73 12.67 -20.61 -32.88
C LYS A 73 13.72 -20.77 -33.99
N GLU A 74 13.74 -19.90 -35.02
CA GLU A 74 14.70 -20.02 -36.13
C GLU A 74 16.03 -19.28 -35.92
N SER A 75 16.14 -18.37 -34.94
CA SER A 75 17.44 -17.80 -34.55
C SER A 75 17.98 -18.56 -33.33
N GLY A 76 18.86 -19.53 -33.57
CA GLY A 76 19.51 -20.36 -32.56
C GLY A 76 20.45 -19.61 -31.63
N GLU A 77 19.93 -18.67 -30.86
CA GLU A 77 20.61 -18.01 -29.74
C GLU A 77 20.28 -18.76 -28.44
N ASP A 78 21.31 -18.94 -27.62
CA ASP A 78 21.32 -19.80 -26.45
C ASP A 78 20.21 -19.45 -25.43
N ASP A 79 19.54 -20.48 -24.88
CA ASP A 79 18.43 -20.41 -23.91
C ASP A 79 18.75 -19.61 -22.63
N ASP A 80 20.03 -19.31 -22.35
CA ASP A 80 20.50 -18.63 -21.14
C ASP A 80 20.40 -17.08 -21.22
N ASP A 81 20.26 -16.47 -22.41
CA ASP A 81 20.08 -15.01 -22.58
C ASP A 81 18.60 -14.58 -22.58
N LEU A 82 17.66 -15.53 -22.59
CA LEU A 82 16.20 -15.31 -22.69
C LEU A 82 15.53 -14.84 -21.40
N HIS A 83 16.32 -14.70 -20.32
CA HIS A 83 15.94 -13.97 -19.11
C HIS A 83 16.40 -12.51 -19.13
N SER A 84 16.63 -11.93 -20.33
CA SER A 84 16.60 -10.48 -20.53
C SER A 84 15.50 -9.88 -19.66
N ARG A 85 15.95 -9.18 -18.61
CA ARG A 85 15.13 -8.61 -17.55
C ARG A 85 14.00 -7.85 -18.22
N ARG A 86 12.76 -8.29 -18.01
CA ARG A 86 11.56 -7.54 -18.41
C ARG A 86 11.77 -6.09 -17.97
N ASP A 87 11.91 -5.19 -18.93
CA ASP A 87 12.07 -3.78 -18.60
C ASP A 87 10.69 -3.27 -18.16
N LEU A 88 10.48 -3.21 -16.85
CA LEU A 88 9.22 -2.73 -16.27
C LEU A 88 8.93 -1.29 -16.69
N VAL A 89 9.97 -0.51 -17.01
CA VAL A 89 9.83 0.84 -17.56
C VAL A 89 9.14 0.74 -18.92
N GLU A 90 9.65 -0.06 -19.85
CA GLU A 90 9.00 -0.25 -21.15
C GLU A 90 7.59 -0.88 -21.03
N GLU A 91 7.40 -1.80 -20.09
CA GLU A 91 6.13 -2.53 -19.87
C GLU A 91 5.01 -1.65 -19.28
N LEU A 92 5.35 -0.64 -18.47
CA LEU A 92 4.41 0.23 -17.77
C LEU A 92 4.29 1.63 -18.39
N ILE A 93 5.35 2.15 -19.00
CA ILE A 93 5.42 3.54 -19.50
C ILE A 93 5.89 3.66 -20.96
N GLY A 94 6.12 2.56 -21.68
CA GLY A 94 6.57 2.58 -23.08
C GLY A 94 5.49 3.06 -24.06
N GLU A 95 5.87 3.93 -25.01
CA GLU A 95 4.98 4.50 -26.03
C GLU A 95 4.52 3.47 -27.09
N GLU A 96 5.18 2.31 -27.22
CA GLU A 96 5.07 1.47 -28.42
C GLU A 96 3.99 0.36 -28.41
N ARG A 97 3.17 0.19 -27.37
CA ARG A 97 2.14 -0.87 -27.36
C ARG A 97 0.83 -0.47 -26.67
N GLU A 98 0.09 0.47 -27.26
CA GLU A 98 -1.25 0.86 -26.80
C GLU A 98 -2.26 -0.32 -26.72
N ASP A 99 -2.01 -1.43 -27.44
CA ASP A 99 -2.97 -2.54 -27.55
C ASP A 99 -2.59 -3.83 -26.79
N GLU A 100 -1.40 -3.94 -26.21
CA GLU A 100 -1.00 -5.15 -25.47
C GLU A 100 -1.04 -4.92 -23.96
N HIS A 101 -2.13 -5.35 -23.33
CA HIS A 101 -2.24 -5.31 -21.86
C HIS A 101 -1.22 -6.30 -21.27
N THR A 102 -0.15 -5.76 -20.69
CA THR A 102 0.94 -6.52 -20.06
C THR A 102 0.52 -7.10 -18.71
N HIS A 103 -0.46 -6.46 -18.06
CA HIS A 103 -1.01 -6.83 -16.77
C HIS A 103 -2.54 -6.91 -16.82
N ARG A 104 -3.11 -7.73 -15.92
CA ARG A 104 -4.54 -7.78 -15.66
C ARG A 104 -4.85 -7.50 -14.19
N PRO A 105 -5.96 -6.82 -13.87
CA PRO A 105 -6.39 -6.65 -12.48
C PRO A 105 -6.80 -7.99 -11.87
N ASP A 106 -6.30 -8.28 -10.68
CA ASP A 106 -6.66 -9.46 -9.87
C ASP A 106 -7.71 -9.09 -8.81
N GLY A 107 -7.64 -7.87 -8.27
CA GLY A 107 -8.63 -7.32 -7.33
C GLY A 107 -8.26 -5.93 -6.83
N THR A 108 -9.27 -5.20 -6.37
CA THR A 108 -9.15 -3.85 -5.81
C THR A 108 -9.62 -3.83 -4.36
N TYR A 109 -8.85 -3.19 -3.49
CA TYR A 109 -9.03 -3.19 -2.06
C TYR A 109 -8.90 -1.80 -1.47
N GLU A 110 -9.77 -1.49 -0.52
CA GLU A 110 -9.76 -0.25 0.24
C GLU A 110 -9.06 -0.47 1.58
N ILE A 111 -7.97 0.25 1.83
CA ILE A 111 -7.00 -0.04 2.89
C ILE A 111 -6.84 1.18 3.79
N LEU A 112 -7.07 1.00 5.10
CA LEU A 112 -7.00 2.11 6.07
C LEU A 112 -5.58 2.42 6.55
N ASN A 113 -4.76 1.39 6.73
CA ASN A 113 -3.48 1.49 7.42
C ASN A 113 -2.32 1.52 6.42
N GLU A 114 -1.92 0.36 5.91
CA GLU A 114 -0.79 0.24 5.01
C GLU A 114 -0.95 -0.94 4.05
N VAL A 115 -0.30 -0.81 2.90
CA VAL A 115 -0.01 -1.89 1.97
C VAL A 115 1.42 -2.35 2.23
N VAL A 116 1.60 -3.65 2.40
CA VAL A 116 2.92 -4.26 2.59
C VAL A 116 3.19 -5.21 1.44
N VAL A 117 4.33 -5.04 0.80
CA VAL A 117 4.86 -5.96 -0.19
C VAL A 117 6.14 -6.53 0.38
N ASP A 118 6.15 -7.82 0.71
CA ASP A 118 7.28 -8.52 1.31
C ASP A 118 7.66 -9.78 0.53
N ARG A 119 8.88 -10.26 0.77
CA ARG A 119 9.45 -11.46 0.12
C ARG A 119 8.76 -12.78 0.49
N GLY A 120 7.80 -12.76 1.41
CA GLY A 120 7.15 -13.94 1.95
C GLY A 120 8.14 -14.88 2.64
N PRO A 121 7.97 -16.21 2.49
CA PRO A 121 8.86 -17.19 3.11
C PRO A 121 10.23 -17.30 2.42
N ASN A 122 10.45 -16.60 1.31
CA ASN A 122 11.69 -16.70 0.54
C ASN A 122 12.87 -16.18 1.37
N PRO A 123 13.97 -16.95 1.56
CA PRO A 123 15.14 -16.49 2.32
C PRO A 123 15.92 -15.36 1.64
N THR A 124 15.74 -15.11 0.34
CA THR A 124 16.44 -14.04 -0.38
C THR A 124 15.68 -12.73 -0.29
N MET A 125 16.41 -11.61 -0.22
CA MET A 125 15.83 -10.27 -0.27
C MET A 125 14.97 -10.07 -1.53
N SER A 126 13.88 -9.31 -1.40
CA SER A 126 13.10 -8.86 -2.54
C SER A 126 13.77 -7.65 -3.19
N TYR A 127 13.76 -7.63 -4.52
CA TYR A 127 14.01 -6.43 -5.31
C TYR A 127 12.66 -5.86 -5.72
N THR A 128 12.35 -4.65 -5.26
CA THR A 128 11.09 -3.96 -5.52
C THR A 128 11.39 -2.61 -6.14
N GLU A 129 10.80 -2.34 -7.30
CA GLU A 129 10.86 -1.03 -7.95
C GLU A 129 9.58 -0.28 -7.62
N ILE A 130 9.72 1.01 -7.32
CA ILE A 130 8.59 1.88 -7.01
C ILE A 130 8.54 2.95 -8.07
N PHE A 131 7.40 3.05 -8.72
CA PHE A 131 7.08 4.11 -9.65
C PHE A 131 6.07 5.06 -9.01
N GLY A 132 6.24 6.35 -9.24
CA GLY A 132 5.26 7.35 -8.89
C GLY A 132 4.81 8.02 -10.17
N ASP A 133 3.51 7.95 -10.42
CA ASP A 133 2.89 8.25 -11.69
C ASP A 133 3.56 7.44 -12.82
N ASP A 134 4.28 8.10 -13.71
CA ASP A 134 4.99 7.49 -14.85
C ASP A 134 6.52 7.62 -14.73
N GLU A 135 7.04 7.88 -13.53
CA GLU A 135 8.49 8.03 -13.27
C GLU A 135 9.00 6.97 -12.29
N HIS A 136 10.19 6.41 -12.56
CA HIS A 136 10.90 5.54 -11.64
C HIS A 136 11.42 6.36 -10.45
N PHE A 137 10.91 6.07 -9.25
CA PHE A 137 11.36 6.78 -8.05
C PHE A 137 12.63 6.13 -7.48
N THR A 138 12.57 4.83 -7.22
CA THR A 138 13.68 4.12 -6.58
C THR A 138 13.50 2.60 -6.68
N SER A 139 14.61 1.87 -6.54
CA SER A 139 14.61 0.43 -6.35
C SER A 139 15.09 0.08 -4.95
N ILE A 140 14.38 -0.83 -4.29
CA ILE A 140 14.61 -1.24 -2.91
C ILE A 140 15.08 -2.70 -2.89
N LEU A 141 16.22 -2.94 -2.25
CA LEU A 141 16.69 -4.26 -1.84
C LEU A 141 16.48 -4.44 -0.34
N ALA A 142 15.43 -5.17 0.03
CA ALA A 142 14.96 -5.27 1.41
C ALA A 142 14.16 -6.55 1.66
N ASP A 143 13.71 -6.78 2.89
CA ASP A 143 12.69 -7.81 3.17
C ASP A 143 11.34 -7.43 2.56
N GLY A 144 11.09 -6.13 2.37
CA GLY A 144 9.90 -5.61 1.73
C GLY A 144 9.80 -4.09 1.77
N VAL A 145 8.65 -3.57 1.38
CA VAL A 145 8.27 -2.16 1.48
C VAL A 145 6.86 -2.02 2.06
N CYS A 146 6.69 -0.97 2.86
CA CYS A 146 5.44 -0.56 3.49
C CYS A 146 5.04 0.81 2.95
N VAL A 147 3.87 0.89 2.32
CA VAL A 147 3.23 2.14 1.89
C VAL A 147 2.06 2.40 2.83
N SER A 148 2.11 3.47 3.60
CA SER A 148 1.22 3.70 4.73
C SER A 148 0.46 5.02 4.61
N THR A 149 -0.81 5.00 5.02
CA THR A 149 -1.60 6.22 5.22
C THR A 149 -1.10 6.95 6.48
N PRO A 150 -1.49 8.22 6.69
CA PRO A 150 -1.18 8.91 7.93
C PRO A 150 -1.75 8.20 9.17
N THR A 151 -2.88 7.50 9.00
CA THR A 151 -3.48 6.68 10.07
C THR A 151 -2.65 5.43 10.36
N GLY A 152 -2.17 4.75 9.32
CA GLY A 152 -1.27 3.61 9.43
C GLY A 152 0.13 3.95 9.91
N SER A 153 0.52 5.24 9.94
CA SER A 153 1.84 5.68 10.38
C SER A 153 2.22 5.19 11.79
N THR A 154 1.22 4.90 12.63
CA THR A 154 1.34 4.39 14.02
C THR A 154 1.33 2.85 14.13
N ALA A 155 1.10 2.15 13.02
CA ALA A 155 1.00 0.70 12.94
C ALA A 155 2.31 0.09 12.44
N TYR A 156 2.29 -0.74 11.39
CA TYR A 156 3.49 -1.46 10.97
C TYR A 156 4.57 -0.52 10.41
N ASN A 157 4.18 0.61 9.81
CA ASN A 157 5.10 1.66 9.38
C ASN A 157 6.03 2.13 10.52
N LEU A 158 5.50 2.37 11.73
CA LEU A 158 6.31 2.78 12.87
C LEU A 158 7.31 1.69 13.26
N ALA A 159 6.88 0.43 13.24
CA ALA A 159 7.74 -0.72 13.56
C ALA A 159 8.87 -0.90 12.53
N ALA A 160 8.62 -0.57 11.26
CA ALA A 160 9.62 -0.58 10.20
C ALA A 160 10.58 0.65 10.23
N GLY A 161 10.44 1.54 11.22
CA GLY A 161 11.27 2.74 11.36
C GLY A 161 10.77 3.98 10.61
N GLY A 162 9.52 3.95 10.14
CA GLY A 162 8.82 5.08 9.54
C GLY A 162 8.43 6.15 10.57
N SER A 163 8.09 7.34 10.07
CA SER A 163 7.71 8.48 10.94
C SER A 163 6.24 8.43 11.37
N LEU A 164 5.93 9.06 12.51
CA LEU A 164 4.56 9.35 12.92
C LEU A 164 3.99 10.51 12.11
N CYS A 165 2.76 10.38 11.64
CA CYS A 165 2.07 11.41 10.88
C CYS A 165 0.67 11.67 11.46
N HIS A 166 0.25 12.95 11.44
CA HIS A 166 -1.08 13.31 11.91
C HIS A 166 -2.15 12.81 10.91
N PRO A 167 -3.27 12.21 11.34
CA PRO A 167 -4.28 11.64 10.44
C PRO A 167 -4.90 12.59 9.41
N GLU A 168 -4.84 13.90 9.66
CA GLU A 168 -5.40 14.94 8.78
C GLU A 168 -4.40 15.44 7.71
N ASN A 169 -3.15 14.98 7.74
CA ASN A 169 -2.17 15.36 6.74
C ASN A 169 -2.44 14.62 5.42
N PRO A 170 -2.54 15.29 4.27
CA PRO A 170 -2.80 14.67 2.96
C PRO A 170 -1.51 14.10 2.36
N VAL A 171 -0.97 13.05 2.98
CA VAL A 171 0.30 12.43 2.58
C VAL A 171 0.24 10.92 2.67
N MET A 172 1.13 10.25 1.95
CA MET A 172 1.46 8.84 2.14
C MET A 172 2.92 8.68 2.59
N LEU A 173 3.21 7.61 3.32
CA LEU A 173 4.54 7.30 3.81
C LEU A 173 5.05 6.03 3.14
N VAL A 174 6.29 6.05 2.65
CA VAL A 174 6.97 4.88 2.07
C VAL A 174 8.16 4.52 2.94
N THR A 175 8.13 3.33 3.52
CA THR A 175 9.14 2.85 4.46
C THR A 175 9.60 1.45 4.03
N SER A 176 10.90 1.26 3.84
CA SER A 176 11.47 -0.07 3.57
C SER A 176 11.51 -0.92 4.84
N ILE A 177 11.31 -2.24 4.71
CA ILE A 177 11.39 -3.19 5.83
C ILE A 177 12.77 -3.86 5.77
N CYS A 178 13.62 -3.58 6.77
CA CYS A 178 14.98 -4.16 6.86
C CYS A 178 15.81 -3.97 5.56
N ALA A 179 15.89 -2.74 5.04
CA ALA A 179 16.66 -2.46 3.84
C ALA A 179 18.15 -2.74 4.01
N HIS A 180 18.76 -3.31 2.97
CA HIS A 180 20.19 -3.67 2.95
C HIS A 180 21.06 -2.57 2.31
N THR A 181 20.50 -1.36 2.18
CA THR A 181 21.16 -0.16 1.68
C THR A 181 21.30 0.85 2.81
N LEU A 182 22.52 1.35 3.06
CA LEU A 182 22.84 2.28 4.15
C LEU A 182 22.10 3.63 4.10
N SER A 183 21.52 3.98 2.96
CA SER A 183 20.96 5.32 2.70
C SER A 183 19.44 5.35 2.49
N PHE A 184 18.73 4.21 2.57
CA PHE A 184 17.27 4.27 2.44
C PHE A 184 16.67 4.91 3.69
N ARG A 185 15.95 6.02 3.50
CA ARG A 185 15.23 6.72 4.55
C ARG A 185 13.74 6.73 4.22
N PRO A 186 12.85 6.69 5.22
CA PRO A 186 11.42 6.84 4.97
C PRO A 186 11.12 8.10 4.15
N ILE A 187 10.27 7.95 3.14
CA ILE A 187 9.88 9.02 2.22
C ILE A 187 8.43 9.42 2.53
N VAL A 188 8.15 10.71 2.50
CA VAL A 188 6.79 11.23 2.60
C VAL A 188 6.43 11.81 1.23
N LEU A 189 5.34 11.32 0.65
CA LEU A 189 4.84 11.73 -0.65
C LEU A 189 3.45 12.37 -0.50
N PRO A 190 3.07 13.32 -1.37
CA PRO A 190 1.70 13.84 -1.41
C PRO A 190 0.71 12.73 -1.76
N ASP A 191 -0.52 12.81 -1.25
CA ASP A 191 -1.59 11.84 -1.52
C ASP A 191 -2.17 11.89 -2.94
N THR A 192 -1.68 12.82 -3.77
CA THR A 192 -2.09 13.01 -5.17
C THR A 192 -1.32 12.14 -6.16
N ILE A 193 -0.20 11.54 -5.75
CA ILE A 193 0.64 10.67 -6.61
C ILE A 193 0.02 9.27 -6.67
N VAL A 194 0.10 8.62 -7.82
CA VAL A 194 -0.25 7.20 -7.97
C VAL A 194 1.02 6.36 -7.85
N LEU A 195 1.12 5.51 -6.82
CA LEU A 195 2.24 4.57 -6.72
C LEU A 195 1.93 3.27 -7.47
N ARG A 196 2.91 2.78 -8.24
CA ARG A 196 2.88 1.52 -8.98
C ARG A 196 4.08 0.64 -8.63
#